data_AF-A0A6M3MCD8-F1
#
_entry.id   AF-A0A6M3MCD8-F1
#
_cell.length_a   1.000
_cell.length_b   1.000
_cell.length_c   1.000
_cell.angle_alpha   90.00
_cell.angle_beta   90.00
_cell.angle_gamma   90.00
#
_symmetry.space_group_name_H-M   'P 1'
#
loop_
_entity.id
_entity.type
_entity.pdbx_description
1 polymer ?
#
loop_
_entity_poly.entity_id
_entity_poly.type
_entity_poly.pdbx_seq_one_letter_code
_entity_poly.pdbx_strand_id
1 'polypeptide(L)'
;MKITVLSKMFNEEALLPFFLSHYSYADEILINLDEGTNDRSVEIIQQYSQAKIIWSKSTGKVNDRILIEELNVIASKSDADWLILVDSDELLFPQNFADPRETLEKADGNVIYSIPWQIYRHKTEADLDSTKPAIFQRRHGDPNRTIGFNTVYLKPNIIKPEIKICWYPGNHTFVPNEKAVRSSVVFDGAHWVAVDINISIHRRITRARERHSDENLKAGWGGQNFDITEEQIRADYELHKNDPQLF
;
A
#
# COMPACT_ATOMS: atom_id res chain seq x y z
N MET A 1 20.37 -11.24 -3.23
CA MET A 1 19.13 -10.80 -3.89
C MET A 1 18.77 -9.42 -3.37
N LYS A 2 18.60 -8.41 -4.23
CA LYS A 2 18.21 -7.03 -3.90
C LYS A 2 16.69 -6.88 -3.93
N ILE A 3 16.12 -6.35 -2.86
CA ILE A 3 14.68 -6.08 -2.73
C ILE A 3 14.47 -4.56 -2.67
N THR A 4 13.63 -4.03 -3.55
CA THR A 4 13.18 -2.64 -3.50
C THR A 4 11.70 -2.58 -3.18
N VAL A 5 11.30 -1.74 -2.24
CA VAL A 5 9.90 -1.38 -2.01
C VAL A 5 9.63 -0.04 -2.68
N LEU A 6 8.54 0.08 -3.42
CA LEU A 6 8.08 1.30 -4.06
C LEU A 6 6.70 1.65 -3.50
N SER A 7 6.52 2.91 -3.09
CA SER A 7 5.22 3.39 -2.61
C SER A 7 4.94 4.80 -3.09
N LYS A 8 3.65 5.14 -3.25
CA LYS A 8 3.19 6.50 -3.53
C LYS A 8 2.62 7.12 -2.26
N MET A 9 3.00 8.36 -1.96
CA MET A 9 2.61 9.00 -0.70
C MET A 9 2.33 10.49 -0.87
N PHE A 10 1.51 11.00 0.05
CA PHE A 10 1.26 12.43 0.28
C PHE A 10 0.84 12.55 1.73
N ASN A 11 1.51 13.37 2.54
CA ASN A 11 1.17 13.58 3.96
C ASN A 11 0.89 12.28 4.74
N GLU A 12 1.91 11.42 4.86
CA GLU A 12 1.82 10.12 5.52
C GLU A 12 2.46 10.07 6.92
N GLU A 13 2.71 11.19 7.59
CA GLU A 13 3.46 11.20 8.86
C GLU A 13 2.94 10.22 9.93
N ALA A 14 1.63 9.93 9.93
CA ALA A 14 0.99 9.02 10.88
C ALA A 14 1.28 7.53 10.61
N LEU A 15 1.38 7.11 9.34
CA LEU A 15 1.60 5.70 8.98
C LEU A 15 3.05 5.39 8.61
N LEU A 16 3.79 6.41 8.19
CA LEU A 16 5.15 6.27 7.67
C LEU A 16 6.10 5.52 8.61
N PRO A 17 6.11 5.74 9.94
CA PRO A 17 7.00 4.97 10.83
C PRO A 17 6.70 3.47 10.81
N PHE A 18 5.41 3.10 10.75
CA PHE A 18 4.98 1.70 10.70
C PHE A 18 5.37 1.06 9.37
N PHE A 19 5.12 1.76 8.27
CA PHE A 19 5.50 1.34 6.92
C PHE A 19 7.01 1.09 6.81
N LEU A 20 7.83 2.07 7.20
CA LEU A 20 9.29 1.99 7.11
C LEU A 20 9.86 0.91 8.04
N SER A 21 9.30 0.73 9.24
CA SER A 21 9.72 -0.35 10.13
C SER A 21 9.39 -1.75 9.57
N HIS A 22 8.19 -1.91 8.99
CA HIS A 22 7.71 -3.18 8.44
C HIS A 22 8.56 -3.62 7.25
N TYR A 23 8.89 -2.69 6.36
CA TYR A 23 9.71 -2.94 5.18
C TYR A 23 11.21 -2.76 5.43
N SER A 24 11.66 -2.72 6.69
CA SER A 24 13.07 -2.55 7.04
C SER A 24 13.99 -3.69 6.54
N TYR A 25 13.41 -4.82 6.12
CA TYR A 25 14.11 -5.92 5.47
C TYR A 25 14.50 -5.63 4.00
N ALA A 26 13.92 -4.61 3.36
CA ALA A 26 14.24 -4.22 2.00
C ALA A 26 15.59 -3.50 1.92
N ASP A 27 16.31 -3.73 0.83
CA ASP A 27 17.61 -3.11 0.56
C ASP A 27 17.44 -1.63 0.17
N GLU A 28 16.28 -1.27 -0.39
CA GLU A 28 15.91 0.10 -0.77
C GLU A 28 14.40 0.32 -0.63
N ILE A 29 13.99 1.51 -0.19
CA ILE A 29 12.60 1.95 -0.16
C ILE A 29 12.49 3.26 -0.95
N LEU A 30 11.85 3.20 -2.12
CA LEU A 30 11.58 4.34 -2.97
C LEU A 30 10.18 4.90 -2.65
N ILE A 31 10.14 6.15 -2.21
CA ILE A 31 8.88 6.85 -1.92
C ILE A 31 8.65 7.87 -3.03
N ASN A 32 7.68 7.59 -3.91
CA ASN A 32 7.16 8.58 -4.86
C ASN A 32 6.25 9.56 -4.08
N LEU A 33 6.81 10.69 -3.67
CA LEU A 33 6.19 11.64 -2.75
C LEU A 33 5.65 12.84 -3.53
N ASP A 34 4.38 13.16 -3.34
CA ASP A 34 3.72 14.33 -3.93
C ASP A 34 4.39 15.63 -3.44
N GLU A 35 4.69 16.55 -4.37
CA GLU A 35 5.35 17.83 -4.08
C GLU A 35 4.54 18.74 -3.16
N GLY A 36 3.22 18.52 -3.04
CA GLY A 36 2.36 19.23 -2.11
C GLY A 36 2.49 18.78 -0.65
N THR A 37 3.34 17.78 -0.35
CA THR A 37 3.52 17.25 1.01
C THR A 37 4.01 18.37 1.95
N ASN A 38 3.29 18.56 3.06
CA ASN A 38 3.51 19.68 3.99
C ASN A 38 3.44 19.28 5.48
N ASP A 39 3.45 17.97 5.77
CA ASP A 39 3.59 17.42 7.11
C ASP A 39 5.05 16.94 7.36
N ARG A 40 5.25 16.16 8.42
CA ARG A 40 6.59 15.66 8.79
C ARG A 40 7.07 14.46 7.96
N SER A 41 6.39 14.07 6.89
CA SER A 41 6.75 12.90 6.09
C SER A 41 8.19 12.94 5.58
N VAL A 42 8.64 14.09 5.06
CA VAL A 42 10.01 14.25 4.55
C VAL A 42 11.04 14.00 5.66
N GLU A 43 10.81 14.59 6.83
CA GLU A 43 11.70 14.48 7.99
C GLU A 43 11.80 13.02 8.45
N ILE A 44 10.66 12.31 8.50
CA ILE A 44 10.62 10.90 8.91
C ILE A 44 11.32 10.02 7.88
N ILE A 45 11.09 10.20 6.56
CA ILE A 45 11.77 9.41 5.51
C ILE A 45 13.28 9.54 5.62
N GLN A 46 13.79 10.76 5.83
CA GLN A 46 15.23 11.06 5.93
C GLN A 46 15.92 10.39 7.12
N GLN A 47 15.18 9.90 8.12
CA GLN A 47 15.74 9.15 9.25
C GLN A 47 16.12 7.71 8.88
N TYR A 48 15.66 7.19 7.74
CA TYR A 48 15.88 5.80 7.31
C TYR A 48 16.85 5.77 6.13
N SER A 49 18.05 5.23 6.36
CA SER A 49 19.14 5.25 5.37
C SER A 49 18.83 4.52 4.06
N GLN A 50 17.94 3.53 4.09
CA GLN A 50 17.51 2.82 2.88
C GLN A 50 16.36 3.52 2.12
N ALA A 51 15.75 4.55 2.71
CA ALA A 51 14.60 5.22 2.13
C ALA A 51 15.04 6.44 1.29
N LYS A 52 14.45 6.59 0.11
CA LYS A 52 14.75 7.67 -0.84
C LYS A 52 13.47 8.28 -1.37
N ILE A 53 13.45 9.61 -1.38
CA ILE A 53 12.35 10.38 -1.95
C ILE A 53 12.57 10.54 -3.45
N ILE A 54 11.55 10.21 -4.22
CA ILE A 54 11.38 10.58 -5.63
C ILE A 54 10.20 11.55 -5.65
N TRP A 55 10.41 12.78 -6.08
CA TRP A 55 9.33 13.77 -6.12
C TRP A 55 8.40 13.48 -7.30
N SER A 56 7.12 13.33 -7.00
CA SER A 56 6.05 13.16 -7.99
C SER A 56 5.69 14.51 -8.61
N LYS A 57 5.44 14.54 -9.91
CA LYS A 57 4.98 15.74 -10.63
C LYS A 57 3.53 16.10 -10.31
N SER A 58 2.78 15.21 -9.65
CA SER A 58 1.46 15.53 -9.12
C SER A 58 1.61 16.62 -8.06
N THR A 59 0.91 17.74 -8.23
CA THR A 59 1.00 18.91 -7.35
C THR A 59 -0.34 19.13 -6.65
N GLY A 60 -0.46 18.69 -5.40
CA GLY A 60 -1.56 19.05 -4.51
C GLY A 60 -2.93 18.42 -4.82
N LYS A 61 -3.17 17.96 -6.05
CA LYS A 61 -4.29 17.10 -6.42
C LYS A 61 -3.78 15.74 -6.91
N VAL A 62 -4.51 14.68 -6.57
CA VAL A 62 -4.25 13.31 -7.01
C VAL A 62 -4.67 13.17 -8.47
N ASN A 63 -3.70 12.86 -9.33
CA ASN A 63 -3.92 12.43 -10.70
C ASN A 63 -3.36 11.03 -10.88
N ASP A 64 -4.22 10.01 -10.82
CA ASP A 64 -3.79 8.60 -10.87
C ASP A 64 -3.16 8.23 -12.21
N ARG A 65 -3.45 8.95 -13.31
CA ARG A 65 -2.75 8.73 -14.58
C ARG A 65 -1.30 9.18 -14.50
N ILE A 66 -1.02 10.36 -13.96
CA ILE A 66 0.36 10.84 -13.78
C ILE A 66 1.09 9.93 -12.79
N LEU A 67 0.47 9.62 -11.66
CA LEU A 67 1.07 8.77 -10.63
C LEU A 67 1.41 7.38 -11.16
N ILE A 68 0.50 6.74 -11.91
CA ILE A 68 0.77 5.41 -12.45
C ILE A 68 1.84 5.42 -13.55
N GLU A 69 1.86 6.46 -14.41
CA GLU A 69 2.93 6.65 -15.40
C GLU A 69 4.29 6.76 -14.71
N GLU A 70 4.39 7.52 -13.62
CA GLU A 70 5.62 7.67 -12.83
C GLU A 70 6.04 6.36 -12.16
N LEU A 71 5.12 5.67 -11.50
CA LEU A 71 5.40 4.39 -10.84
C LEU A 71 5.88 3.34 -11.85
N ASN A 72 5.25 3.26 -13.02
CA ASN A 72 5.67 2.37 -14.11
C ASN A 72 7.09 2.73 -14.61
N VAL A 73 7.40 4.02 -14.76
CA VAL A 73 8.74 4.47 -15.16
C VAL A 73 9.78 4.10 -14.10
N ILE A 74 9.50 4.34 -12.81
CA ILE A 74 10.39 3.99 -11.70
C ILE A 74 10.64 2.49 -11.69
N ALA A 75 9.57 1.68 -11.73
CA ALA A 75 9.67 0.22 -11.71
C ALA A 75 10.46 -0.31 -12.92
N SER A 76 10.24 0.22 -14.13
CA SER A 76 10.96 -0.20 -15.34
C SER A 76 12.47 0.10 -15.34
N LYS A 77 12.92 1.00 -14.46
CA LYS A 77 14.32 1.40 -14.29
C LYS A 77 14.97 0.74 -13.08
N SER A 78 14.20 0.02 -12.27
CA SER A 78 14.73 -0.67 -11.09
C SER A 78 15.69 -1.79 -11.51
N ASP A 79 16.80 -1.86 -10.79
CA ASP A 79 17.83 -2.90 -10.87
C ASP A 79 17.66 -3.96 -9.76
N ALA A 80 16.55 -3.93 -9.03
CA ALA A 80 16.26 -4.91 -7.99
C ALA A 80 15.97 -6.29 -8.60
N ASP A 81 16.24 -7.36 -7.84
CA ASP A 81 15.79 -8.70 -8.21
C ASP A 81 14.28 -8.84 -7.98
N TRP A 82 13.75 -8.16 -6.96
CA TRP A 82 12.32 -8.04 -6.69
C TRP A 82 11.95 -6.61 -6.31
N LEU A 83 10.84 -6.15 -6.88
CA LEU A 83 10.19 -4.89 -6.54
C LEU A 83 8.81 -5.15 -5.94
N ILE A 84 8.52 -4.51 -4.81
CA ILE A 84 7.24 -4.58 -4.10
C ILE A 84 6.55 -3.22 -4.22
N LEU A 85 5.43 -3.14 -4.93
CA LEU A 85 4.62 -1.92 -5.07
C LEU A 85 3.45 -1.94 -4.08
N VAL A 86 3.43 -1.02 -3.12
CA VAL A 86 2.43 -1.02 -2.06
C VAL A 86 1.98 0.39 -1.73
N ASP A 87 0.72 0.54 -1.34
CA ASP A 87 0.26 1.76 -0.71
C ASP A 87 0.78 1.83 0.74
N SER A 88 0.85 3.03 1.31
CA SER A 88 1.42 3.31 2.64
C SER A 88 0.70 2.60 3.80
N ASP A 89 -0.52 2.16 3.57
CA ASP A 89 -1.36 1.38 4.48
C ASP A 89 -1.38 -0.12 4.15
N GLU A 90 -0.53 -0.58 3.23
CA GLU A 90 -0.44 -1.99 2.87
C GLU A 90 0.86 -2.60 3.38
N LEU A 91 0.74 -3.49 4.38
CA LEU A 91 1.85 -4.22 4.99
C LEU A 91 1.80 -5.67 4.53
N LEU A 92 2.60 -6.02 3.52
CA LEU A 92 2.66 -7.38 2.95
C LEU A 92 3.63 -8.26 3.73
N PHE A 93 3.27 -9.53 3.90
CA PHE A 93 4.12 -10.49 4.59
C PHE A 93 3.94 -11.88 3.97
N PRO A 94 5.00 -12.72 3.96
CA PRO A 94 4.87 -14.11 3.59
C PRO A 94 3.86 -14.84 4.48
N GLN A 95 3.19 -15.84 3.93
CA GLN A 95 2.30 -16.69 4.71
C GLN A 95 3.03 -17.29 5.93
N ASN A 96 2.32 -17.39 7.06
CA ASN A 96 2.87 -17.82 8.34
C ASN A 96 4.02 -16.95 8.89
N PHE A 97 4.14 -15.70 8.43
CA PHE A 97 5.22 -14.78 8.83
C PHE A 97 6.62 -15.35 8.56
N ALA A 98 6.77 -16.15 7.50
CA ALA A 98 8.08 -16.61 7.05
C ALA A 98 8.99 -15.44 6.67
N ASP A 99 10.29 -15.70 6.55
CA ASP A 99 11.23 -14.66 6.12
C ASP A 99 10.92 -14.20 4.68
N PRO A 100 10.76 -12.88 4.42
CA PRO A 100 10.46 -12.36 3.09
C PRO A 100 11.51 -12.70 2.04
N ARG A 101 12.79 -12.70 2.39
CA ARG A 101 13.89 -12.94 1.45
C ARG A 101 13.93 -14.40 1.06
N GLU A 102 13.87 -15.31 2.03
CA GLU A 102 13.79 -16.75 1.76
C GLU A 102 12.53 -17.13 0.95
N THR A 103 11.42 -16.43 1.17
CA THR A 103 10.16 -16.66 0.45
C THR A 103 10.29 -16.25 -1.02
N LEU A 104 10.86 -15.07 -1.28
CA LEU A 104 11.09 -14.56 -2.63
C LEU A 104 12.11 -15.42 -3.42
N GLU A 105 13.11 -15.99 -2.76
CA GLU A 105 14.07 -16.91 -3.40
C GLU A 105 13.42 -18.23 -3.89
N LYS A 106 12.30 -18.64 -3.28
CA LYS A 106 11.55 -19.85 -3.65
C LYS A 106 10.55 -19.62 -4.79
N ALA A 107 10.36 -18.38 -5.22
CA ALA A 107 9.37 -18.06 -6.24
C ALA A 107 9.75 -18.67 -7.61
N ASP A 108 8.81 -19.38 -8.18
CA ASP A 108 8.87 -20.08 -9.48
C ASP A 108 8.32 -19.24 -10.65
N GLY A 109 8.03 -17.97 -10.40
CA GLY A 109 7.55 -17.01 -11.39
C GLY A 109 8.23 -15.64 -11.25
N ASN A 110 7.69 -14.65 -11.94
CA ASN A 110 8.18 -13.27 -11.89
C ASN A 110 7.08 -12.24 -11.54
N VAL A 111 5.86 -12.72 -11.28
CA VAL A 111 4.77 -11.95 -10.67
C VAL A 111 4.21 -12.76 -9.50
N ILE A 112 4.38 -12.24 -8.30
CA ILE A 112 3.79 -12.75 -7.07
C ILE A 112 2.59 -11.87 -6.73
N TYR A 113 1.49 -12.52 -6.38
CA TYR A 113 0.29 -11.84 -5.93
C TYR A 113 0.29 -11.69 -4.41
N SER A 114 -0.28 -10.60 -3.93
CA SER A 114 -0.65 -10.43 -2.53
C SER A 114 -2.16 -10.46 -2.33
N ILE A 115 -2.60 -10.91 -1.15
CA ILE A 115 -4.01 -11.00 -0.77
C ILE A 115 -4.20 -10.38 0.63
N PRO A 116 -4.23 -9.04 0.74
CA PRO A 116 -4.32 -8.37 2.01
C PRO A 116 -5.70 -8.51 2.64
N TRP A 117 -5.72 -8.71 3.95
CA TRP A 117 -6.91 -8.58 4.78
C TRP A 117 -7.29 -7.10 4.93
N GLN A 118 -8.58 -6.80 5.01
CA GLN A 118 -9.07 -5.45 5.33
C GLN A 118 -9.06 -5.29 6.85
N ILE A 119 -8.11 -4.51 7.36
CA ILE A 119 -7.81 -4.42 8.79
C ILE A 119 -8.42 -3.16 9.42
N TYR A 120 -9.08 -3.39 10.55
CA TYR A 120 -9.77 -2.39 11.36
C TYR A 120 -9.25 -2.46 12.80
N ARG A 121 -9.27 -1.32 13.51
CA ARG A 121 -8.97 -1.30 14.94
C ARG A 121 -10.06 -2.04 15.71
N HIS A 122 -9.70 -3.08 16.44
CA HIS A 122 -10.62 -3.72 17.37
C HIS A 122 -10.78 -2.90 18.64
N LYS A 123 -11.95 -2.93 19.26
CA LYS A 123 -12.26 -2.13 20.47
C LYS A 123 -11.35 -2.40 21.68
N THR A 124 -10.65 -3.53 21.69
CA THR A 124 -9.73 -3.91 22.78
C THR A 124 -8.27 -3.59 22.48
N GLU A 125 -7.95 -3.07 21.28
CA GLU A 125 -6.59 -2.75 20.89
C GLU A 125 -6.19 -1.37 21.44
N ALA A 126 -4.96 -1.31 21.94
CA ALA A 126 -4.32 -0.06 22.34
C ALA A 126 -4.03 0.83 21.12
N ASP A 127 -3.71 2.09 21.40
CA ASP A 127 -3.22 3.01 20.39
C ASP A 127 -1.92 2.48 19.77
N LEU A 128 -1.66 2.89 18.53
CA LEU A 128 -0.47 2.49 17.79
C LEU A 128 0.80 3.03 18.47
N ASP A 129 1.85 2.22 18.43
CA ASP A 129 3.16 2.50 19.01
C ASP A 129 4.23 2.20 17.95
N SER A 130 4.82 3.23 17.39
CA SER A 130 5.82 3.11 16.32
C SER A 130 7.13 2.44 16.75
N THR A 131 7.32 2.18 18.05
CA THR A 131 8.47 1.43 18.57
C THR A 131 8.26 -0.09 18.53
N LYS A 132 7.04 -0.55 18.24
CA LYS A 132 6.68 -1.97 18.16
C LYS A 132 6.48 -2.42 16.71
N PRO A 133 6.67 -3.71 16.40
CA PRO A 133 6.43 -4.22 15.05
C PRO A 133 5.01 -3.93 14.57
N ALA A 134 4.88 -3.21 13.44
CA ALA A 134 3.61 -2.73 12.93
C ALA A 134 2.57 -3.84 12.74
N ILE A 135 2.97 -4.94 12.11
CA ILE A 135 2.04 -6.02 11.69
C ILE A 135 1.35 -6.72 12.86
N PHE A 136 1.92 -6.68 14.07
CA PHE A 136 1.33 -7.33 15.24
C PHE A 136 0.43 -6.42 16.08
N GLN A 137 0.33 -5.14 15.73
CA GLN A 137 -0.49 -4.17 16.48
C GLN A 137 -1.94 -4.13 16.02
N ARG A 138 -2.23 -4.59 14.80
CA ARG A 138 -3.57 -4.62 14.19
C ARG A 138 -3.75 -5.90 13.40
N ARG A 139 -4.65 -6.76 13.86
CA ARG A 139 -4.83 -8.11 13.31
C ARG A 139 -6.29 -8.51 13.15
N HIS A 140 -7.21 -7.59 13.47
CA HIS A 140 -8.64 -7.80 13.38
C HIS A 140 -9.20 -7.15 12.12
N GLY A 141 -10.22 -7.75 11.52
CA GLY A 141 -10.84 -7.18 10.34
C GLY A 141 -11.72 -8.17 9.58
N ASP A 142 -12.09 -7.80 8.36
CA ASP A 142 -13.06 -8.56 7.57
C ASP A 142 -12.51 -9.97 7.25
N PRO A 143 -13.14 -11.06 7.72
CA PRO A 143 -12.70 -12.42 7.46
C PRO A 143 -12.89 -12.85 5.99
N ASN A 144 -13.54 -12.04 5.15
CA ASN A 144 -13.69 -12.30 3.74
C ASN A 144 -12.60 -11.57 2.93
N ARG A 145 -11.78 -12.30 2.17
CA ARG A 145 -10.80 -11.70 1.24
C ARG A 145 -11.16 -11.82 -0.23
N THR A 146 -12.15 -12.64 -0.58
CA THR A 146 -12.30 -13.15 -1.95
C THR A 146 -13.73 -13.02 -2.48
N ILE A 147 -14.60 -12.30 -1.80
CA ILE A 147 -15.99 -12.08 -2.22
C ILE A 147 -16.29 -10.59 -2.20
N GLY A 148 -17.10 -10.14 -3.18
CA GLY A 148 -17.55 -8.76 -3.27
C GLY A 148 -16.39 -7.80 -3.55
N PHE A 149 -16.39 -6.66 -2.86
CA PHE A 149 -15.38 -5.63 -3.06
C PHE A 149 -13.96 -6.12 -2.72
N ASN A 150 -13.81 -7.07 -1.80
CA ASN A 150 -12.49 -7.56 -1.39
C ASN A 150 -11.76 -8.32 -2.51
N THR A 151 -12.48 -8.82 -3.53
CA THR A 151 -11.88 -9.49 -4.70
C THR A 151 -10.88 -8.61 -5.45
N VAL A 152 -11.06 -7.28 -5.41
CA VAL A 152 -10.19 -6.35 -6.12
C VAL A 152 -8.80 -6.26 -5.48
N TYR A 153 -8.64 -6.69 -4.22
CA TYR A 153 -7.37 -6.61 -3.49
C TYR A 153 -6.42 -7.78 -3.76
N LEU A 154 -6.77 -8.70 -4.68
CA LEU A 154 -5.78 -9.62 -5.24
C LEU A 154 -4.80 -8.86 -6.15
N LYS A 155 -3.68 -8.39 -5.60
CA LYS A 155 -2.79 -7.43 -6.25
C LYS A 155 -1.54 -8.09 -6.86
N PRO A 156 -1.23 -7.88 -8.16
CA PRO A 156 0.00 -8.35 -8.80
C PRO A 156 1.15 -7.36 -8.55
N ASN A 157 1.57 -7.25 -7.29
CA ASN A 157 2.36 -6.12 -6.83
C ASN A 157 3.74 -6.47 -6.28
N ILE A 158 4.16 -7.73 -6.43
CA ILE A 158 5.52 -8.17 -6.16
C ILE A 158 6.06 -8.75 -7.48
N ILE A 159 7.04 -8.10 -8.08
CA ILE A 159 7.45 -8.40 -9.46
C ILE A 159 8.96 -8.42 -9.61
N LYS A 160 9.45 -9.10 -10.64
CA LYS A 160 10.82 -8.92 -11.12
C LYS A 160 10.87 -7.79 -12.16
N PRO A 161 11.62 -6.69 -11.95
CA PRO A 161 11.59 -5.51 -12.81
C PRO A 161 11.88 -5.75 -14.30
N GLU A 162 12.67 -6.78 -14.65
CA GLU A 162 13.07 -7.07 -16.04
C GLU A 162 11.89 -7.41 -16.96
N ILE A 163 10.74 -7.80 -16.40
CA ILE A 163 9.53 -8.06 -17.19
C ILE A 163 8.89 -6.78 -17.71
N LYS A 164 9.25 -5.60 -17.15
CA LYS A 164 8.70 -4.28 -17.51
C LYS A 164 7.18 -4.25 -17.42
N ILE A 165 6.65 -4.64 -16.26
CA ILE A 165 5.22 -4.58 -15.99
C ILE A 165 4.71 -3.15 -16.10
N CYS A 166 3.45 -2.99 -16.53
CA CYS A 166 2.79 -1.70 -16.65
C CYS A 166 1.44 -1.78 -15.95
N TRP A 167 1.33 -1.27 -14.73
CA TRP A 167 0.09 -1.28 -13.95
C TRP A 167 -0.91 -0.26 -14.48
N TYR A 168 -2.20 -0.57 -14.29
CA TYR A 168 -3.30 0.38 -14.43
C TYR A 168 -3.49 1.20 -13.13
N PRO A 169 -4.19 2.35 -13.20
CA PRO A 169 -4.60 3.10 -12.02
C PRO A 169 -5.16 2.21 -10.91
N GLY A 170 -4.68 2.42 -9.68
CA GLY A 170 -5.01 1.61 -8.50
C GLY A 170 -4.14 0.36 -8.28
N ASN A 171 -3.25 0.02 -9.21
CA ASN A 171 -2.28 -1.08 -9.09
C ASN A 171 -2.91 -2.49 -8.91
N HIS A 172 -4.22 -2.63 -9.15
CA HIS A 172 -4.94 -3.90 -8.99
C HIS A 172 -4.75 -4.84 -10.20
N THR A 173 -4.38 -4.27 -11.35
CA THR A 173 -4.19 -4.98 -12.62
C THR A 173 -3.05 -4.35 -13.40
N PHE A 174 -2.60 -5.04 -14.45
CA PHE A 174 -1.55 -4.56 -15.35
C PHE A 174 -1.91 -4.87 -16.81
N VAL A 175 -1.32 -4.13 -17.74
CA VAL A 175 -1.43 -4.35 -19.17
C VAL A 175 -0.91 -5.76 -19.49
N PRO A 176 -1.65 -6.59 -20.25
CA PRO A 176 -1.21 -7.94 -20.61
C PRO A 176 0.24 -7.97 -21.11
N ASN A 177 1.04 -8.86 -20.52
CA ASN A 177 2.47 -8.96 -20.78
C ASN A 177 2.86 -10.43 -20.89
N GLU A 178 3.36 -10.83 -22.06
CA GLU A 178 3.72 -12.21 -22.39
C GLU A 178 4.85 -12.77 -21.51
N LYS A 179 5.67 -11.88 -20.92
CA LYS A 179 6.76 -12.26 -20.01
C LYS A 179 6.27 -12.48 -18.59
N ALA A 180 5.06 -12.03 -18.25
CA ALA A 180 4.52 -12.17 -16.90
C ALA A 180 4.11 -13.61 -16.64
N VAL A 181 4.80 -14.26 -15.71
CA VAL A 181 4.55 -15.61 -15.23
C VAL A 181 4.20 -15.51 -13.76
N ARG A 182 2.94 -15.83 -13.45
CA ARG A 182 2.46 -15.89 -12.06
C ARG A 182 3.21 -16.97 -11.30
N SER A 183 3.74 -16.63 -10.13
CA SER A 183 4.33 -17.59 -9.20
C SER A 183 3.25 -18.34 -8.40
N SER A 184 3.57 -19.56 -7.98
CA SER A 184 2.82 -20.30 -6.96
C SER A 184 2.99 -19.73 -5.55
N VAL A 185 4.07 -18.97 -5.31
CA VAL A 185 4.25 -18.17 -4.08
C VAL A 185 3.22 -17.05 -4.05
N VAL A 186 2.62 -16.85 -2.87
CA VAL A 186 1.65 -15.80 -2.59
C VAL A 186 2.02 -15.13 -1.27
N PHE A 187 1.85 -13.82 -1.20
CA PHE A 187 1.98 -13.06 0.05
C PHE A 187 0.59 -12.81 0.64
N ASP A 188 0.51 -12.87 1.96
CA ASP A 188 -0.61 -12.25 2.68
C ASP A 188 -0.29 -10.75 2.85
N GLY A 189 -1.25 -10.01 3.42
CA GLY A 189 -1.01 -8.63 3.78
C GLY A 189 -2.05 -8.10 4.74
N ALA A 190 -1.79 -6.92 5.29
CA ALA A 190 -2.74 -6.12 6.02
C ALA A 190 -2.94 -4.81 5.25
N HIS A 191 -4.14 -4.58 4.73
CA HIS A 191 -4.57 -3.28 4.23
C HIS A 191 -5.27 -2.56 5.37
N TRP A 192 -4.61 -1.55 5.92
CA TRP A 192 -5.04 -0.79 7.09
C TRP A 192 -6.14 0.23 6.74
N VAL A 193 -7.34 -0.28 6.49
CA VAL A 193 -8.53 0.51 6.14
C VAL A 193 -8.90 1.50 7.27
N ALA A 194 -8.99 0.98 8.49
CA ALA A 194 -9.37 1.74 9.69
C ALA A 194 -8.53 1.38 10.92
N VAL A 195 -7.20 1.40 10.75
CA VAL A 195 -6.20 1.13 11.79
C VAL A 195 -6.28 2.10 12.99
N ASP A 196 -6.70 3.33 12.73
CA ASP A 196 -7.19 4.26 13.73
C ASP A 196 -8.22 5.17 13.06
N ILE A 197 -9.32 5.45 13.78
CA ILE A 197 -10.45 6.17 13.19
C ILE A 197 -10.07 7.60 12.76
N ASN A 198 -9.26 8.31 13.55
CA ASN A 198 -8.89 9.68 13.24
C ASN A 198 -7.90 9.74 12.09
N ILE A 199 -6.95 8.79 12.05
CA ILE A 199 -6.04 8.63 10.91
C ILE A 199 -6.85 8.37 9.64
N SER A 200 -7.80 7.43 9.67
CA SER A 200 -8.60 7.08 8.48
C SER A 200 -9.52 8.20 8.02
N ILE A 201 -10.13 8.96 8.94
CA ILE A 201 -10.90 10.16 8.60
C ILE A 201 -10.01 11.17 7.87
N HIS A 202 -8.85 11.50 8.43
CA HIS A 202 -7.92 12.44 7.82
C HIS A 202 -7.45 11.96 6.43
N ARG A 203 -7.10 10.68 6.29
CA ARG A 203 -6.64 10.10 5.02
C ARG A 203 -7.73 10.10 3.95
N ARG A 204 -8.94 9.66 4.28
CA ARG A 204 -10.01 9.52 3.27
C ARG A 204 -10.67 10.85 2.91
N ILE A 205 -10.74 11.79 3.83
CA ILE A 205 -11.33 13.11 3.58
C ILE A 205 -10.28 14.08 3.03
N THR A 206 -9.31 14.46 3.86
CA THR A 206 -8.37 15.54 3.52
C THR A 206 -7.40 15.14 2.43
N ARG A 207 -6.98 13.86 2.39
CA ARG A 207 -5.94 13.42 1.46
C ARG A 207 -6.46 12.78 0.18
N ALA A 208 -7.67 12.22 0.21
CA ALA A 208 -8.31 11.63 -0.97
C ALA A 208 -9.46 12.52 -1.51
N ARG A 209 -10.59 12.59 -0.80
CA ARG A 209 -11.81 13.30 -1.26
C ARG A 209 -11.52 14.72 -1.77
N GLU A 210 -10.83 15.52 -0.95
CA GLU A 210 -10.58 16.94 -1.22
C GLU A 210 -9.53 17.18 -2.32
N ARG A 211 -8.81 16.13 -2.72
CA ARG A 211 -7.66 16.23 -3.61
C ARG A 211 -7.86 15.57 -4.96
N HIS A 212 -9.01 14.96 -5.26
CA HIS A 212 -9.20 14.38 -6.58
C HIS A 212 -9.06 15.44 -7.69
N SER A 213 -8.23 15.11 -8.69
CA SER A 213 -8.17 15.90 -9.92
C SER A 213 -9.46 15.72 -10.73
N ASP A 214 -9.74 16.68 -11.61
CA ASP A 214 -10.89 16.62 -12.52
C ASP A 214 -10.80 15.38 -13.44
N GLU A 215 -9.57 14.97 -13.77
CA GLU A 215 -9.30 13.75 -14.53
C GLU A 215 -9.72 12.50 -13.76
N ASN A 216 -9.34 12.39 -12.48
CA ASN A 216 -9.79 11.31 -11.61
C ASN A 216 -11.32 11.24 -11.51
N LEU A 217 -11.97 12.40 -11.27
CA LEU A 217 -13.43 12.48 -11.17
C LEU A 217 -14.11 12.02 -12.47
N LYS A 218 -13.60 12.45 -13.63
CA LYS A 218 -14.11 12.05 -14.94
C LYS A 218 -13.89 10.56 -15.23
N ALA A 219 -12.75 10.00 -14.82
CA ALA A 219 -12.37 8.62 -15.06
C ALA A 219 -12.94 7.63 -14.01
N GLY A 220 -13.53 8.13 -12.92
CA GLY A 220 -14.03 7.30 -11.82
C GLY A 220 -12.93 6.69 -10.95
N TRP A 221 -11.69 7.20 -11.01
CA TRP A 221 -10.57 6.66 -10.24
C TRP A 221 -10.58 7.16 -8.80
N GLY A 222 -10.59 6.23 -7.85
CA GLY A 222 -10.74 6.52 -6.43
C GLY A 222 -12.18 6.80 -6.00
N GLY A 223 -13.17 6.36 -6.78
CA GLY A 223 -14.60 6.64 -6.58
C GLY A 223 -15.13 6.36 -5.17
N GLN A 224 -14.53 5.43 -4.43
CA GLN A 224 -14.86 5.13 -3.03
C GLN A 224 -14.63 6.28 -2.06
N ASN A 225 -13.94 7.34 -2.49
CA ASN A 225 -13.65 8.53 -1.68
C ASN A 225 -14.31 9.82 -2.21
N PHE A 226 -15.05 9.79 -3.33
CA PHE A 226 -15.58 11.02 -3.95
C PHE A 226 -16.55 11.77 -3.05
N ASP A 227 -17.48 11.04 -2.42
CA ASP A 227 -18.52 11.61 -1.56
C ASP A 227 -18.45 11.07 -0.13
N ILE A 228 -17.32 10.47 0.25
CA ILE A 228 -17.18 9.85 1.57
C ILE A 228 -17.32 10.91 2.68
N THR A 229 -18.11 10.62 3.71
CA THR A 229 -18.26 11.50 4.87
C THR A 229 -17.60 10.91 6.11
N GLU A 230 -17.36 11.77 7.11
CA GLU A 230 -16.86 11.30 8.40
C GLU A 230 -17.83 10.29 9.05
N GLU A 231 -19.13 10.53 8.95
CA GLU A 231 -20.17 9.66 9.48
C GLU A 231 -20.13 8.28 8.82
N GLN A 232 -19.91 8.22 7.50
CA GLN A 232 -19.77 6.95 6.78
C GLN A 232 -18.51 6.19 7.22
N ILE A 233 -17.39 6.87 7.41
CA ILE A 233 -16.14 6.24 7.89
C ILE A 233 -16.32 5.72 9.32
N ARG A 234 -17.00 6.47 10.18
CA ARG A 234 -17.32 6.03 11.54
C ARG A 234 -18.30 4.86 11.55
N ALA A 235 -19.31 4.86 10.68
CA ALA A 235 -20.26 3.76 10.55
C ALA A 235 -19.57 2.46 10.07
N ASP A 236 -18.66 2.57 9.10
CA ASP A 236 -17.83 1.46 8.62
C ASP A 236 -16.96 0.90 9.76
N TYR A 237 -16.29 1.76 10.52
CA TYR A 237 -15.56 1.35 11.71
C TYR A 237 -16.44 0.63 12.74
N GLU A 238 -17.62 1.16 13.03
CA GLU A 238 -18.55 0.59 14.01
C GLU A 238 -19.03 -0.82 13.62
N LEU A 239 -19.16 -1.09 12.32
CA LEU A 239 -19.48 -2.42 11.79
C LEU A 239 -18.35 -3.42 12.09
N HIS A 240 -17.09 -2.99 11.99
CA HIS A 240 -15.91 -3.85 12.01
C HIS A 240 -15.13 -3.86 13.34
N LYS A 241 -15.45 -3.01 14.31
CA LYS A 241 -14.69 -2.89 15.59
C LYS A 241 -14.71 -4.14 16.49
N ASN A 242 -15.50 -5.14 16.15
CA ASN A 242 -15.61 -6.43 16.84
C ASN A 242 -15.22 -7.62 15.94
N ASP A 243 -14.63 -7.34 14.78
CA ASP A 243 -14.22 -8.37 13.85
C ASP A 243 -13.20 -9.35 14.47
N PRO A 244 -13.15 -10.59 13.99
CA PRO A 244 -12.24 -11.59 14.54
C PRO A 244 -10.79 -11.23 14.29
N GLN A 245 -9.90 -11.79 15.11
CA GLN A 245 -8.48 -11.80 14.80
C GLN A 245 -8.22 -12.76 13.62
N LEU A 246 -7.51 -12.28 12.59
CA LEU A 246 -7.38 -12.96 11.31
C LEU A 246 -6.07 -13.74 11.16
N PHE A 247 -5.01 -13.24 11.77
CA PHE A 247 -3.70 -13.86 11.76
C PHE A 247 -3.06 -13.73 13.12
#